data_AF-A0A0D2MLU2-F1
#
_entry.id   AF-A0A0D2MLU2-F1
#
_cell.length_a   1.000
_cell.length_b   1.000
_cell.length_c   1.000
_cell.angle_alpha   90.00
_cell.angle_beta   90.00
_cell.angle_gamma   90.00
#
_symmetry.space_group_name_H-M   'P 1'
#
loop_
_entity.id
_entity.type
_entity.pdbx_description
1 polymer ?
#
loop_
_entity_poly.entity_id
_entity_poly.type
_entity_poly.pdbx_seq_one_letter_code
_entity_poly.pdbx_strand_id
1 'polypeptide(L)'
;MMGSARWACALLLLLLAAHAHADVSIKSVDRKINLKTQIARVTDVIEFTSSSGAASSVLLCYPSRLAERIARLRVTAGDAKAEAVPAAAPAGAPDGVSCFSVAVALADGGSVSVEAAASITSVMTPNPAKVAQDEPMLVEYRDTLYAVSPYKIDKQSTTVTLPTANVVKFSPKSKGSQDGGKIAFKKLAAAEPWTLTPLKLHFQHDKQFKKVLTLVREIEVSHWGNIYVEESYILQNAGAEHKGQFSRLRHTHNVVYRATSFQVRPSNQLCSWSPM
;
A
#
# COMPACT_ATOMS: atom_id res chain seq x y z
N MET A 1 -77.74 10.57 28.03
CA MET A 1 -77.70 11.30 26.74
C MET A 1 -76.29 11.17 26.15
N MET A 2 -76.23 11.07 24.84
CA MET A 2 -75.11 10.70 23.95
C MET A 2 -73.72 11.31 24.21
N GLY A 3 -72.67 10.60 23.75
CA GLY A 3 -71.36 11.16 23.40
C GLY A 3 -70.19 10.16 23.55
N SER A 4 -70.09 9.11 22.73
CA SER A 4 -69.26 9.02 21.51
C SER A 4 -67.72 9.11 21.70
N ALA A 5 -67.04 7.98 21.40
CA ALA A 5 -65.72 7.82 20.77
C ALA A 5 -64.54 8.67 21.32
N ARG A 6 -63.41 8.07 21.69
CA ARG A 6 -62.40 7.60 20.72
C ARG A 6 -61.38 6.68 21.40
N TRP A 7 -61.34 5.44 20.94
CA TRP A 7 -60.14 4.60 20.98
C TRP A 7 -59.16 5.05 19.89
N ALA A 8 -57.87 4.76 20.11
CA ALA A 8 -56.79 4.69 19.13
C ALA A 8 -56.17 6.00 18.60
N CYS A 9 -55.03 6.36 19.20
CA CYS A 9 -53.82 6.90 18.54
C CYS A 9 -52.64 6.43 19.42
N ALA A 10 -52.18 5.17 19.35
CA ALA A 10 -51.34 4.60 18.29
C ALA A 10 -50.06 5.42 18.01
N LEU A 11 -48.93 4.80 18.40
CA LEU A 11 -47.57 4.93 17.85
C LEU A 11 -46.78 6.23 18.06
N LEU A 12 -45.92 6.19 19.07
CA LEU A 12 -44.46 6.05 18.90
C LEU A 12 -43.85 6.73 17.66
N LEU A 13 -43.71 8.06 17.69
CA LEU A 13 -42.78 8.79 16.82
C LEU A 13 -41.37 8.74 17.44
N LEU A 14 -40.75 7.55 17.38
CA LEU A 14 -39.30 7.43 17.42
C LEU A 14 -38.80 8.03 16.09
N LEU A 15 -38.37 9.29 16.14
CA LEU A 15 -37.56 9.90 15.08
C LEU A 15 -36.28 9.09 14.95
N LEU A 16 -36.33 8.04 14.13
CA LEU A 16 -35.17 7.57 13.39
C LEU A 16 -34.77 8.74 12.49
N ALA A 17 -33.82 9.55 12.96
CA ALA A 17 -32.94 10.27 12.05
C ALA A 17 -32.19 9.19 11.26
N ALA A 18 -32.83 8.70 10.19
CA ALA A 18 -32.15 8.01 9.13
C ALA A 18 -31.12 9.01 8.63
N HIS A 19 -29.87 8.86 9.09
CA HIS A 19 -28.75 9.48 8.42
C HIS A 19 -28.86 8.97 6.99
N ALA A 20 -29.23 9.86 6.07
CA ALA A 20 -29.17 9.57 4.65
C ALA A 20 -27.69 9.25 4.39
N HIS A 21 -27.38 7.96 4.29
CA HIS A 21 -26.06 7.52 3.88
C HIS A 21 -25.89 8.03 2.46
N ALA A 22 -24.92 8.92 2.26
CA ALA A 22 -24.57 9.37 0.93
C ALA A 22 -24.25 8.14 0.07
N ASP A 23 -24.89 8.04 -1.09
CA ASP A 23 -24.67 6.94 -2.02
C ASP A 23 -23.41 7.26 -2.84
N VAL A 24 -22.27 6.88 -2.25
CA VAL A 24 -20.94 7.12 -2.80
C VAL A 24 -20.54 5.97 -3.71
N SER A 25 -20.08 6.30 -4.91
CA SER A 25 -19.55 5.36 -5.89
C SER A 25 -18.16 5.80 -6.37
N ILE A 26 -17.43 4.90 -7.01
CA ILE A 26 -16.11 5.17 -7.56
C ILE A 26 -16.19 5.13 -9.08
N LYS A 27 -16.01 6.30 -9.70
CA LYS A 27 -16.02 6.47 -11.15
C LYS A 27 -14.79 5.86 -11.80
N SER A 28 -13.61 6.07 -11.21
CA SER A 28 -12.36 5.54 -11.73
C SER A 28 -11.33 5.27 -10.63
N VAL A 29 -10.52 4.22 -10.84
CA VAL A 29 -9.36 3.89 -10.01
C VAL A 29 -8.14 3.66 -10.89
N ASP A 30 -7.10 4.45 -10.69
CA ASP A 30 -5.78 4.23 -11.29
C ASP A 30 -4.81 3.73 -10.22
N ARG A 31 -4.65 2.41 -10.15
CA ARG A 31 -3.76 1.74 -9.19
C ARG A 31 -2.37 1.51 -9.80
N LYS A 32 -1.34 2.02 -9.13
CA LYS A 32 0.07 1.85 -9.51
C LYS A 32 0.83 1.13 -8.39
N ILE A 33 1.28 -0.09 -8.67
CA ILE A 33 2.06 -0.92 -7.75
C ILE A 33 3.52 -0.89 -8.22
N ASN A 34 4.42 -0.31 -7.44
CA ASN A 34 5.84 -0.25 -7.74
C ASN A 34 6.62 -1.19 -6.81
N LEU A 35 7.22 -2.22 -7.42
CA LEU A 35 7.98 -3.29 -6.78
C LEU A 35 9.46 -3.22 -7.16
N LYS A 36 9.95 -2.07 -7.65
CA LYS A 36 11.37 -1.88 -8.00
C LYS A 36 12.32 -1.96 -6.81
N THR A 37 11.82 -1.91 -5.59
CA THR A 37 12.58 -1.99 -4.33
C THR A 37 11.92 -2.99 -3.40
N GLN A 38 12.64 -3.42 -2.36
CA GLN A 38 12.13 -4.28 -1.27
C GLN A 38 10.86 -3.74 -0.57
N ILE A 39 10.59 -2.43 -0.69
CA ILE A 39 9.37 -1.77 -0.20
C ILE A 39 8.40 -1.67 -1.39
N ALA A 40 7.21 -2.26 -1.23
CA ALA A 40 6.15 -2.13 -2.21
C ALA A 40 5.49 -0.76 -2.05
N ARG A 41 5.46 0.05 -3.11
CA ARG A 41 4.74 1.33 -3.11
C ARG A 41 3.48 1.19 -3.92
N VAL A 42 2.32 1.33 -3.27
CA VAL A 42 1.01 1.29 -3.92
C VAL A 42 0.46 2.71 -3.93
N THR A 43 0.23 3.26 -5.11
CA THR A 43 -0.41 4.56 -5.31
C THR A 43 -1.74 4.33 -6.01
N ASP A 44 -2.82 4.59 -5.30
CA ASP A 44 -4.19 4.50 -5.81
C ASP A 44 -4.72 5.93 -6.00
N VAL A 45 -5.01 6.32 -7.24
CA VAL A 45 -5.73 7.57 -7.54
C VAL A 45 -7.19 7.21 -7.77
N ILE A 46 -8.08 7.69 -6.91
CA ILE A 46 -9.48 7.26 -6.85
C ILE A 46 -10.38 8.48 -7.05
N GLU A 47 -11.26 8.44 -8.04
CA GLU A 47 -12.30 9.45 -8.25
C GLU A 47 -13.61 8.99 -7.59
N PHE A 48 -13.93 9.58 -6.44
CA PHE A 48 -15.20 9.38 -5.75
C PHE A 48 -16.27 10.30 -6.31
N THR A 49 -17.49 9.78 -6.43
CA THR A 49 -18.69 10.52 -6.86
C THR A 49 -19.84 10.25 -5.91
N SER A 50 -20.66 11.27 -5.62
CA SER A 50 -21.91 11.08 -4.87
C SER A 50 -23.10 11.17 -5.82
N SER A 51 -23.98 10.17 -5.81
CA SER A 51 -25.23 10.19 -6.57
C SER A 51 -26.34 10.93 -5.80
N SER A 52 -26.30 10.88 -4.48
CA SER A 52 -27.23 11.57 -3.59
C SER A 52 -26.62 11.77 -2.19
N GLY A 53 -26.77 12.98 -1.66
CA GLY A 53 -26.28 13.36 -0.34
C GLY A 53 -24.82 13.83 -0.34
N ALA A 54 -24.47 14.69 0.62
CA ALA A 54 -23.10 15.09 0.85
C ALA A 54 -22.40 14.09 1.78
N ALA A 55 -21.13 13.78 1.49
CA ALA A 55 -20.29 12.97 2.37
C ALA A 55 -19.12 13.80 2.88
N SER A 56 -18.79 13.66 4.16
CA SER A 56 -17.66 14.32 4.81
C SER A 56 -16.44 13.39 4.98
N SER A 57 -16.60 12.11 4.69
CA SER A 57 -15.53 11.13 4.77
C SER A 57 -15.72 10.00 3.76
N VAL A 58 -14.61 9.44 3.29
CA VAL A 58 -14.58 8.24 2.44
C VAL A 58 -13.73 7.16 3.10
N LEU A 59 -13.94 5.91 2.68
CA LEU A 59 -13.23 4.75 3.23
C LEU A 59 -12.24 4.20 2.21
N LEU A 60 -10.99 4.00 2.64
CA LEU A 60 -9.94 3.33 1.89
C LEU A 60 -9.66 1.98 2.56
N CYS A 61 -9.84 0.88 1.84
CA CYS A 61 -9.69 -0.45 2.40
C CYS A 61 -8.56 -1.24 1.72
N TYR A 62 -7.88 -2.05 2.52
CA TYR A 62 -6.79 -2.91 2.09
C TYR A 62 -6.96 -4.31 2.70
N PRO A 63 -6.46 -5.38 2.03
CA PRO A 63 -6.31 -6.67 2.70
C PRO A 63 -5.49 -6.51 3.99
N SER A 64 -5.94 -7.08 5.10
CA SER A 64 -5.33 -6.87 6.43
C SER A 64 -3.86 -7.27 6.46
N ARG A 65 -3.49 -8.33 5.74
CA ARG A 65 -2.09 -8.76 5.54
C ARG A 65 -1.18 -7.65 4.99
N LEU A 66 -1.73 -6.75 4.17
CA LEU A 66 -1.01 -5.58 3.66
C LEU A 66 -1.15 -4.39 4.61
N ALA A 67 -2.35 -4.14 5.14
CA ALA A 67 -2.65 -3.04 6.04
C ALA A 67 -1.74 -3.02 7.28
N GLU A 68 -1.54 -4.17 7.92
CA GLU A 68 -0.66 -4.35 9.08
C GLU A 68 0.82 -4.04 8.79
N ARG A 69 1.22 -4.05 7.51
CA ARG A 69 2.60 -3.80 7.09
C ARG A 69 2.79 -2.46 6.37
N ILE A 70 1.77 -1.61 6.35
CA ILE A 70 1.88 -0.24 5.88
C ILE A 70 2.76 0.53 6.86
N ALA A 71 3.96 0.90 6.44
CA ALA A 71 4.85 1.74 7.24
C ALA A 71 4.50 3.23 7.11
N ARG A 72 3.87 3.61 5.99
CA ARG A 72 3.43 4.99 5.75
C ARG A 72 2.28 5.02 4.76
N LEU A 73 1.19 5.67 5.13
CA LEU A 73 0.08 6.01 4.25
C LEU A 73 0.05 7.54 4.10
N ARG A 74 0.21 8.05 2.88
CA ARG A 74 -0.03 9.46 2.58
C ARG A 74 -1.31 9.55 1.77
N VAL A 75 -2.22 10.44 2.14
CA VAL A 75 -3.44 10.69 1.39
C VAL A 75 -3.50 12.16 1.02
N THR A 76 -3.89 12.43 -0.22
CA THR A 76 -4.20 13.77 -0.72
C THR A 76 -5.62 13.73 -1.25
N ALA A 77 -6.48 14.65 -0.82
CA ALA A 77 -7.84 14.81 -1.32
C ALA A 77 -7.93 16.15 -2.06
N GLY A 78 -8.16 16.11 -3.37
CA GLY A 78 -7.93 17.25 -4.25
C GLY A 78 -6.48 17.70 -4.16
N ASP A 79 -6.26 18.95 -3.75
CA ASP A 79 -4.92 19.53 -3.56
C ASP A 79 -4.45 19.54 -2.08
N ALA A 80 -5.32 19.10 -1.15
CA ALA A 80 -5.04 19.15 0.28
C ALA A 80 -4.54 17.80 0.80
N LYS A 81 -3.54 17.83 1.70
CA LYS A 81 -3.14 16.64 2.45
C LYS A 81 -4.27 16.25 3.40
N ALA A 82 -4.62 14.97 3.40
CA ALA A 82 -5.62 14.40 4.30
C ALA A 82 -4.97 13.33 5.19
N GLU A 83 -5.48 13.23 6.41
CA GLU A 83 -5.08 12.17 7.33
C GLU A 83 -6.01 10.96 7.17
N ALA A 84 -5.42 9.77 7.24
CA ALA A 84 -6.13 8.51 7.19
C ALA A 84 -6.15 7.88 8.59
N VAL A 85 -7.34 7.73 9.15
CA VAL A 85 -7.54 7.20 10.51
C VAL A 85 -8.10 5.79 10.42
N PRO A 86 -7.60 4.81 11.19
CA PRO A 86 -8.19 3.46 11.21
C PRO A 86 -9.70 3.52 11.49
N ALA A 87 -10.48 2.79 10.70
CA ALA A 87 -11.94 2.78 10.79
C ALA A 87 -12.48 1.36 10.81
N ALA A 88 -13.59 1.15 11.49
CA ALA A 88 -14.30 -0.12 11.45
C ALA A 88 -14.75 -0.42 10.01
N ALA A 89 -14.56 -1.66 9.58
CA ALA A 89 -15.07 -2.09 8.28
C ALA A 89 -16.61 -2.04 8.31
N PRO A 90 -17.27 -1.49 7.27
CA PRO A 90 -18.72 -1.39 7.26
C PRO A 90 -19.38 -2.76 7.14
N ALA A 91 -20.68 -2.84 7.46
CA ALA A 91 -21.45 -4.08 7.39
C ALA A 91 -21.35 -4.71 5.98
N GLY A 92 -21.06 -6.02 5.92
CA GLY A 92 -20.85 -6.75 4.67
C GLY A 92 -19.39 -6.80 4.19
N ALA A 93 -18.45 -6.21 4.92
CA ALA A 93 -17.03 -6.40 4.65
C ALA A 93 -16.61 -7.87 4.83
N PRO A 94 -15.86 -8.45 3.88
CA PRO A 94 -15.33 -9.80 4.01
C PRO A 94 -14.25 -9.87 5.09
N ASP A 95 -14.06 -11.05 5.67
CA ASP A 95 -13.03 -11.30 6.66
C ASP A 95 -11.64 -10.93 6.13
N GLY A 96 -10.81 -10.35 7.00
CA GLY A 96 -9.44 -10.01 6.67
C GLY A 96 -9.29 -8.74 5.83
N VAL A 97 -10.24 -7.79 5.90
CA VAL A 97 -10.09 -6.43 5.36
C VAL A 97 -9.97 -5.40 6.47
N SER A 98 -9.04 -4.45 6.30
CA SER A 98 -8.85 -3.31 7.21
C SER A 98 -9.10 -2.02 6.44
N CYS A 99 -9.82 -1.08 7.05
CA CYS A 99 -10.21 0.19 6.41
C CYS A 99 -9.67 1.40 7.17
N PHE A 100 -9.48 2.48 6.43
CA PHE A 100 -9.09 3.79 6.94
C PHE A 100 -10.11 4.82 6.47
N SER A 101 -10.62 5.64 7.39
CA SER A 101 -11.45 6.80 7.08
C SER A 101 -10.57 7.99 6.74
N VAL A 102 -10.94 8.69 5.68
CA VAL A 102 -10.29 9.91 5.22
C VAL A 102 -11.33 11.01 5.17
N ALA A 103 -11.07 12.12 5.86
CA ALA A 103 -11.94 13.30 5.81
C ALA A 103 -11.86 13.95 4.42
N VAL A 104 -12.98 14.04 3.73
CA VAL A 104 -13.09 14.60 2.38
C VAL A 104 -14.42 15.29 2.23
N ALA A 105 -14.43 16.52 1.73
CA ALA A 105 -15.67 17.21 1.39
C ALA A 105 -16.15 16.75 0.01
N LEU A 106 -17.21 15.94 -0.01
CA LEU A 106 -17.90 15.52 -1.22
C LEU A 106 -19.29 16.12 -1.24
N ALA A 107 -19.51 17.11 -2.12
CA ALA A 107 -20.80 17.70 -2.34
C ALA A 107 -21.79 16.71 -2.97
N ASP A 108 -23.09 16.96 -2.77
CA ASP A 108 -24.15 16.22 -3.43
C ASP A 108 -24.06 16.36 -4.96
N GLY A 109 -24.09 15.25 -5.69
CA GLY A 109 -23.81 15.22 -7.13
C GLY A 109 -22.36 15.57 -7.52
N GLY A 110 -21.48 15.78 -6.55
CA GLY A 110 -20.10 16.20 -6.76
C GLY A 110 -19.13 15.04 -7.01
N SER A 111 -17.90 15.39 -7.39
CA SER A 111 -16.79 14.45 -7.55
C SER A 111 -15.53 14.97 -6.87
N VAL A 112 -14.74 14.07 -6.26
CA VAL A 112 -13.47 14.40 -5.63
C VAL A 112 -12.41 13.34 -5.95
N SER A 113 -11.21 13.78 -6.28
CA SER A 113 -10.06 12.90 -6.51
C SER A 113 -9.29 12.72 -5.20
N VAL A 114 -9.00 11.47 -4.84
CA VAL A 114 -8.21 11.10 -3.67
C VAL A 114 -7.03 10.25 -4.11
N GLU A 115 -5.82 10.72 -3.85
CA GLU A 115 -4.58 9.98 -4.08
C GLU A 115 -4.09 9.37 -2.76
N ALA A 116 -4.07 8.04 -2.67
CA ALA A 116 -3.55 7.28 -1.54
C ALA A 116 -2.23 6.59 -1.91
N ALA A 117 -1.13 7.03 -1.31
CA ALA A 117 0.21 6.47 -1.50
C ALA A 117 0.67 5.69 -0.25
N ALA A 118 0.54 4.37 -0.30
CA ALA A 118 0.99 3.44 0.72
C ALA A 118 2.42 2.93 0.45
N SER A 119 3.26 2.92 1.49
CA SER A 119 4.57 2.28 1.50
C SER A 119 4.51 1.05 2.40
N ILE A 120 4.59 -0.14 1.81
CA ILE A 120 4.33 -1.42 2.47
C ILE A 120 5.63 -2.22 2.55
N THR A 121 5.96 -2.69 3.75
CA THR A 121 7.22 -3.38 4.04
C THR A 121 7.00 -4.88 4.22
N SER A 122 8.04 -5.70 4.01
CA SER A 122 7.99 -7.15 4.29
C SER A 122 6.80 -7.90 3.62
N VAL A 123 6.46 -7.53 2.38
CA VAL A 123 5.39 -8.17 1.60
C VAL A 123 5.87 -8.97 0.39
N MET A 124 7.17 -8.92 0.11
CA MET A 124 7.84 -9.75 -0.88
C MET A 124 8.52 -10.93 -0.17
N THR A 125 8.25 -12.14 -0.62
CA THR A 125 8.80 -13.36 -0.01
C THR A 125 9.72 -14.06 -1.01
N PRO A 126 10.99 -14.36 -0.67
CA PRO A 126 11.86 -15.14 -1.53
C PRO A 126 11.27 -16.51 -1.86
N ASN A 127 11.24 -16.87 -3.14
CA ASN A 127 10.86 -18.20 -3.60
C ASN A 127 11.69 -18.58 -4.83
N PRO A 128 12.71 -19.45 -4.68
CA PRO A 128 13.00 -20.28 -3.51
C PRO A 128 13.55 -19.50 -2.30
N ALA A 129 13.40 -20.06 -1.10
CA ALA A 129 13.88 -19.45 0.14
C ALA A 129 15.42 -19.41 0.25
N LYS A 130 16.10 -20.37 -0.42
CA LYS A 130 17.56 -20.49 -0.45
C LYS A 130 18.06 -20.46 -1.89
N VAL A 131 19.08 -19.67 -2.15
CA VAL A 131 19.63 -19.40 -3.49
C VAL A 131 21.15 -19.56 -3.44
N ALA A 132 21.74 -20.22 -4.44
CA ALA A 132 23.20 -20.37 -4.53
C ALA A 132 23.88 -19.04 -4.89
N GLN A 133 25.21 -18.97 -4.73
CA GLN A 133 25.96 -17.74 -5.00
C GLN A 133 25.74 -17.21 -6.42
N ASP A 134 25.55 -18.11 -7.38
CA ASP A 134 25.45 -17.83 -8.81
C ASP A 134 24.02 -17.74 -9.37
N GLU A 135 23.02 -17.92 -8.52
CA GLU A 135 21.61 -17.97 -8.91
C GLU A 135 20.92 -16.61 -8.70
N PRO A 136 19.97 -16.22 -9.58
CA PRO A 136 19.20 -15.01 -9.40
C PRO A 136 18.20 -15.15 -8.24
N MET A 137 17.94 -14.05 -7.53
CA MET A 137 16.94 -14.05 -6.47
C MET A 137 15.55 -13.83 -7.06
N LEU A 138 14.66 -14.79 -6.80
CA LEU A 138 13.26 -14.72 -7.21
C LEU A 138 12.38 -14.45 -5.99
N VAL A 139 11.35 -13.62 -6.17
CA VAL A 139 10.43 -13.25 -5.08
C VAL A 139 8.98 -13.34 -5.52
N GLU A 140 8.11 -13.68 -4.57
CA GLU A 140 6.67 -13.61 -4.72
C GLU A 140 6.10 -12.33 -4.10
N TYR A 141 5.18 -11.71 -4.82
CA TYR A 141 4.31 -10.64 -4.32
C TYR A 141 2.84 -11.05 -4.51
N ARG A 142 2.03 -10.83 -3.48
CA ARG A 142 0.60 -11.17 -3.47
C ARG A 142 -0.20 -9.92 -3.09
N ASP A 143 -1.31 -9.70 -3.76
CA ASP A 143 -2.21 -8.55 -3.55
C ASP A 143 -3.58 -8.86 -4.16
N THR A 144 -4.45 -7.87 -4.28
CA THR A 144 -5.67 -7.90 -5.07
C THR A 144 -5.48 -7.14 -6.38
N LEU A 145 -6.07 -7.68 -7.46
CA LEU A 145 -6.08 -7.03 -8.76
C LEU A 145 -6.95 -5.78 -8.74
N TYR A 146 -8.17 -5.92 -8.20
CA TYR A 146 -9.07 -4.80 -7.95
C TYR A 146 -8.74 -4.10 -6.63
N ALA A 147 -9.00 -2.80 -6.54
CA ALA A 147 -8.94 -2.10 -5.27
C ALA A 147 -10.05 -2.64 -4.35
N VAL A 148 -9.72 -2.89 -3.09
CA VAL A 148 -10.70 -3.37 -2.12
C VAL A 148 -11.49 -2.17 -1.63
N SER A 149 -12.80 -2.17 -1.86
CA SER A 149 -13.66 -1.02 -1.60
C SER A 149 -15.06 -1.46 -1.18
N PRO A 150 -15.71 -0.74 -0.23
CA PRO A 150 -17.13 -0.88 0.05
C PRO A 150 -18.01 -0.26 -1.04
N TYR A 151 -17.44 0.58 -1.89
CA TYR A 151 -18.12 1.27 -2.98
C TYR A 151 -17.94 0.51 -4.29
N LYS A 152 -18.96 0.57 -5.15
CA LYS A 152 -18.89 0.04 -6.52
C LYS A 152 -17.85 0.82 -7.34
N ILE A 153 -17.08 0.10 -8.15
CA ILE A 153 -16.04 0.66 -9.02
C ILE A 153 -16.48 0.50 -10.49
N ASP A 154 -16.64 1.60 -11.20
CA ASP A 154 -17.06 1.58 -12.61
C ASP A 154 -15.90 1.24 -13.56
N LYS A 155 -14.73 1.87 -13.34
CA LYS A 155 -13.53 1.68 -14.15
C LYS A 155 -12.31 1.52 -13.27
N GLN A 156 -11.46 0.56 -13.59
CA GLN A 156 -10.17 0.42 -12.92
C GLN A 156 -9.06 0.12 -13.92
N SER A 157 -7.92 0.76 -13.72
CA SER A 157 -6.64 0.37 -14.30
C SER A 157 -5.67 -0.04 -13.21
N THR A 158 -4.84 -1.05 -13.47
CA THR A 158 -3.81 -1.48 -12.54
C THR A 158 -2.50 -1.69 -13.26
N THR A 159 -1.45 -1.02 -12.80
CA THR A 159 -0.12 -1.07 -13.40
C THR A 159 0.88 -1.51 -12.36
N VAL A 160 1.56 -2.62 -12.63
CA VAL A 160 2.66 -3.11 -11.80
C VAL A 160 3.99 -2.79 -12.48
N THR A 161 4.92 -2.22 -11.73
CA THR A 161 6.29 -1.95 -12.17
C THR A 161 7.26 -2.83 -11.39
N LEU A 162 8.05 -3.62 -12.11
CA LEU A 162 9.02 -4.59 -11.61
C LEU A 162 10.45 -4.06 -11.76
N PRO A 163 11.42 -4.60 -11.01
CA PRO A 163 12.83 -4.20 -11.12
C PRO A 163 13.47 -4.69 -12.42
N THR A 164 13.00 -5.81 -12.98
CA THR A 164 13.53 -6.44 -14.21
C THR A 164 12.40 -6.94 -15.09
N ALA A 165 12.68 -7.24 -16.36
CA ALA A 165 11.73 -7.88 -17.28
C ALA A 165 11.55 -9.39 -17.03
N ASN A 166 12.39 -9.99 -16.17
CA ASN A 166 12.37 -11.42 -15.89
C ASN A 166 11.23 -11.76 -14.91
N VAL A 167 10.11 -12.18 -15.48
CA VAL A 167 8.90 -12.59 -14.76
C VAL A 167 8.68 -14.08 -14.97
N VAL A 168 8.68 -14.84 -13.88
CA VAL A 168 8.43 -16.29 -13.93
C VAL A 168 6.94 -16.55 -14.14
N LYS A 169 6.09 -15.86 -13.36
CA LYS A 169 4.63 -16.03 -13.43
C LYS A 169 3.93 -14.78 -12.93
N PHE A 170 2.84 -14.41 -13.60
CA PHE A 170 1.86 -13.48 -13.06
C PHE A 170 0.44 -14.00 -13.29
N SER A 171 -0.47 -13.68 -12.38
CA SER A 171 -1.86 -14.10 -12.42
C SER A 171 -2.78 -12.97 -11.95
N PRO A 172 -3.90 -12.71 -12.64
CA PRO A 172 -4.42 -13.43 -13.82
C PRO A 172 -3.76 -12.99 -15.14
N LYS A 173 -3.26 -13.94 -15.95
CA LYS A 173 -2.59 -13.65 -17.23
C LYS A 173 -3.55 -13.13 -18.31
N SER A 174 -4.81 -13.56 -18.29
CA SER A 174 -5.82 -13.20 -19.30
C SER A 174 -6.20 -11.71 -19.29
N LYS A 175 -5.99 -11.01 -18.17
CA LYS A 175 -6.39 -9.61 -17.98
C LYS A 175 -5.24 -8.62 -18.11
N GLY A 176 -4.01 -9.09 -18.24
CA GLY A 176 -2.80 -8.28 -18.16
C GLY A 176 -1.86 -8.51 -19.33
N SER A 177 -1.18 -7.45 -19.76
CA SER A 177 -0.10 -7.53 -20.73
C SER A 177 1.22 -7.12 -20.06
N GLN A 178 2.30 -7.82 -20.39
CA GLN A 178 3.64 -7.50 -19.93
C GLN A 178 4.41 -6.81 -21.07
N ASP A 179 5.04 -5.69 -20.73
CA ASP A 179 5.98 -4.97 -21.59
C ASP A 179 7.24 -4.66 -20.78
N GLY A 180 8.32 -5.40 -21.05
CA GLY A 180 9.55 -5.37 -20.26
C GLY A 180 9.28 -5.61 -18.76
N GLY A 181 9.71 -4.67 -17.93
CA GLY A 181 9.49 -4.68 -16.47
C GLY A 181 8.14 -4.10 -16.02
N LYS A 182 7.16 -3.93 -16.91
CA LYS A 182 5.84 -3.36 -16.59
C LYS A 182 4.74 -4.36 -16.95
N ILE A 183 3.80 -4.58 -16.02
CA ILE A 183 2.59 -5.38 -16.26
C ILE A 183 1.40 -4.44 -16.15
N ALA A 184 0.61 -4.33 -17.23
CA ALA A 184 -0.52 -3.42 -17.29
C ALA A 184 -1.84 -4.19 -17.46
N PHE A 185 -2.79 -3.89 -16.57
CA PHE A 185 -4.18 -4.34 -16.57
C PHE A 185 -5.08 -3.13 -16.87
N LYS A 186 -5.19 -2.76 -18.16
CA LYS A 186 -5.82 -1.49 -18.58
C LYS A 186 -7.35 -1.55 -18.72
N LYS A 187 -7.92 -2.72 -19.03
CA LYS A 187 -9.35 -2.89 -19.34
C LYS A 187 -9.99 -3.84 -18.33
N LEU A 188 -10.01 -3.44 -17.07
CA LEU A 188 -10.74 -4.20 -16.06
C LEU A 188 -12.22 -3.80 -16.11
N ALA A 189 -13.11 -4.80 -16.09
CA ALA A 189 -14.55 -4.57 -15.99
C ALA A 189 -14.90 -3.92 -14.65
N ALA A 190 -16.09 -3.31 -14.57
CA ALA A 190 -16.64 -2.81 -13.32
C ALA A 190 -16.60 -3.88 -12.23
N ALA A 191 -16.32 -3.46 -11.00
CA ALA A 191 -16.23 -4.33 -9.84
C ALA A 191 -17.31 -3.94 -8.83
N GLU A 192 -18.07 -4.95 -8.39
CA GLU A 192 -19.03 -4.79 -7.31
C GLU A 192 -18.30 -4.59 -5.97
N PRO A 193 -18.97 -4.02 -4.95
CA PRO A 193 -18.41 -3.88 -3.60
C PRO A 193 -17.75 -5.18 -3.13
N TRP A 194 -16.59 -5.05 -2.48
CA TRP A 194 -15.84 -6.17 -1.91
C TRP A 194 -15.34 -7.23 -2.89
N THR A 195 -15.16 -6.88 -4.17
CA THR A 195 -14.58 -7.80 -5.15
C THR A 195 -13.10 -8.11 -4.83
N LEU A 196 -12.83 -9.34 -4.38
CA LEU A 196 -11.49 -9.83 -4.07
C LEU A 196 -10.95 -10.74 -5.19
N THR A 197 -10.30 -10.16 -6.20
CA THR A 197 -9.58 -10.94 -7.22
C THR A 197 -8.10 -11.05 -6.87
N PRO A 198 -7.52 -12.25 -6.69
CA PRO A 198 -6.13 -12.39 -6.29
C PRO A 198 -5.15 -12.00 -7.41
N LEU A 199 -4.20 -11.13 -7.08
CA LEU A 199 -3.02 -10.79 -7.89
C LEU A 199 -1.81 -11.52 -7.30
N LYS A 200 -1.17 -12.37 -8.10
CA LYS A 200 0.05 -13.09 -7.71
C LYS A 200 1.14 -12.86 -8.74
N LEU A 201 2.32 -12.47 -8.28
CA LEU A 201 3.48 -12.19 -9.10
C LEU A 201 4.68 -12.99 -8.57
N HIS A 202 5.44 -13.59 -9.47
CA HIS A 202 6.71 -14.26 -9.20
C HIS A 202 7.72 -13.78 -10.23
N PHE A 203 8.77 -13.09 -9.77
CA PHE A 203 9.68 -12.35 -10.63
C PHE A 203 11.07 -12.25 -10.00
N GLN A 204 12.07 -11.93 -10.82
CA GLN A 204 13.44 -11.72 -10.39
C GLN A 204 13.61 -10.34 -9.72
N HIS A 205 14.28 -10.31 -8.58
CA HIS A 205 14.53 -9.09 -7.82
C HIS A 205 15.92 -9.15 -7.16
N ASP A 206 16.98 -8.88 -7.91
CA ASP A 206 18.36 -8.99 -7.38
C ASP A 206 18.85 -7.78 -6.57
N LYS A 207 17.97 -6.85 -6.21
CA LYS A 207 18.35 -5.76 -5.30
C LYS A 207 18.39 -6.25 -3.86
N GLN A 208 19.25 -5.61 -3.07
CA GLN A 208 19.47 -5.91 -1.65
C GLN A 208 18.17 -5.73 -0.84
N PHE A 209 17.88 -6.68 0.04
CA PHE A 209 16.77 -6.63 0.99
C PHE A 209 17.28 -6.16 2.35
N LYS A 210 17.67 -4.88 2.46
CA LYS A 210 18.16 -4.29 3.71
C LYS A 210 17.01 -4.11 4.69
N LYS A 211 17.06 -4.83 5.81
CA LYS A 211 16.12 -4.68 6.92
C LYS A 211 16.86 -4.21 8.16
N VAL A 212 16.43 -3.09 8.73
CA VAL A 212 16.88 -2.65 10.05
C VAL A 212 16.05 -3.41 11.09
N LEU A 213 16.71 -4.17 11.95
CA LEU A 213 16.08 -4.86 13.07
C LEU A 213 15.97 -3.94 14.28
N THR A 214 17.05 -3.20 14.55
CA THR A 214 17.15 -2.26 15.66
C THR A 214 17.92 -1.04 15.20
N LEU A 215 17.40 0.15 15.55
CA LEU A 215 18.06 1.44 15.38
C LEU A 215 18.01 2.15 16.72
N VAL A 216 19.18 2.41 17.29
CA VAL A 216 19.35 3.29 18.45
C VAL A 216 20.03 4.55 17.94
N ARG A 217 19.41 5.72 18.16
CA ARG A 217 19.98 7.02 17.83
C ARG A 217 20.15 7.81 19.12
N GLU A 218 21.39 8.16 19.44
CA GLU A 218 21.76 8.98 20.59
C GLU A 218 22.11 10.38 20.10
N ILE A 219 21.50 11.40 20.70
CA ILE A 219 21.71 12.80 20.33
C ILE A 219 22.15 13.53 21.59
N GLU A 220 23.41 13.95 21.62
CA GLU A 220 23.98 14.73 22.71
C GLU A 220 24.05 16.20 22.29
N VAL A 221 23.41 17.08 23.07
CA VAL A 221 23.40 18.53 22.82
C VAL A 221 24.25 19.22 23.89
N SER A 222 25.34 19.84 23.45
CA SER A 222 26.22 20.63 24.29
C SER A 222 25.85 22.11 24.26
N HIS A 223 25.71 22.71 25.44
CA HIS A 223 25.48 24.15 25.60
C HIS A 223 26.69 24.99 25.17
N TRP A 224 27.85 24.37 24.96
CA TRP A 224 29.04 25.01 24.39
C TRP A 224 29.03 25.03 22.85
N GLY A 225 27.94 24.57 22.22
CA GLY A 225 27.67 24.77 20.78
C GLY A 225 27.74 23.52 19.91
N ASN A 226 28.03 22.35 20.47
CA ASN A 226 28.16 21.11 19.69
C ASN A 226 26.91 20.22 19.80
N ILE A 227 26.58 19.51 18.73
CA ILE A 227 25.60 18.42 18.72
C ILE A 227 26.30 17.17 18.21
N TYR A 228 26.32 16.11 19.00
CA TYR A 228 26.83 14.80 18.61
C TYR A 228 25.66 13.87 18.32
N VAL A 229 25.74 13.13 17.22
CA VAL A 229 24.72 12.15 16.84
C VAL A 229 25.41 10.82 16.61
N GLU A 230 25.07 9.82 17.41
CA GLU A 230 25.52 8.44 17.23
C GLU A 230 24.34 7.56 16.82
N GLU A 231 24.56 6.67 15.85
CA GLU A 231 23.54 5.73 15.38
C GLU A 231 24.08 4.29 15.38
N SER A 232 23.48 3.45 16.21
CA SER A 232 23.76 2.02 16.29
C SER A 232 22.70 1.22 15.56
N TYR A 233 23.11 0.48 14.52
CA TYR A 233 22.23 -0.30 13.65
C TYR A 233 22.47 -1.80 13.78
N ILE A 234 21.40 -2.56 14.02
CA ILE A 234 21.38 -4.01 13.77
C ILE A 234 20.68 -4.24 12.44
N LEU A 235 21.43 -4.67 11.43
CA LEU A 235 20.94 -4.87 10.07
C LEU A 235 20.92 -6.36 9.70
N GLN A 236 19.93 -6.73 8.90
CA GLN A 236 19.81 -8.07 8.30
C GLN A 236 19.53 -7.95 6.81
N ASN A 237 20.13 -8.85 6.01
CA ASN A 237 19.67 -9.09 4.65
C ASN A 237 18.45 -10.02 4.71
N ALA A 238 17.26 -9.48 4.46
CA ALA A 238 15.99 -10.20 4.49
C ALA A 238 15.61 -10.84 3.13
N GLY A 239 16.59 -10.97 2.22
CA GLY A 239 16.42 -11.65 0.94
C GLY A 239 16.46 -13.17 1.08
N ALA A 240 16.65 -13.87 -0.03
CA ALA A 240 16.89 -15.31 0.00
C ALA A 240 18.15 -15.64 0.81
N GLU A 241 18.10 -16.73 1.56
CA GLU A 241 19.25 -17.25 2.29
C GLU A 241 20.28 -17.86 1.31
N HIS A 242 21.56 -17.75 1.65
CA HIS A 242 22.62 -18.34 0.85
C HIS A 242 22.62 -19.87 0.96
N LYS A 243 22.71 -20.55 -0.19
CA LYS A 243 22.83 -22.01 -0.28
C LYS A 243 24.24 -22.41 -0.70
N GLY A 244 24.83 -23.36 0.02
CA GLY A 244 26.14 -23.93 -0.29
C GLY A 244 27.31 -23.09 0.24
N GLN A 245 28.51 -23.32 -0.30
CA GLN A 245 29.72 -22.64 0.16
C GLN A 245 29.85 -21.26 -0.48
N PHE A 246 30.42 -20.30 0.26
CA PHE A 246 30.76 -18.99 -0.27
C PHE A 246 32.17 -19.02 -0.87
N SER A 247 32.30 -18.65 -2.14
CA SER A 247 33.59 -18.51 -2.82
C SER A 247 33.92 -17.04 -3.05
N ARG A 248 35.00 -16.55 -2.41
CA ARG A 248 35.53 -15.20 -2.66
C ARG A 248 35.93 -15.01 -4.12
N LEU A 249 36.55 -16.02 -4.74
CA LEU A 249 36.96 -15.99 -6.14
C LEU A 249 35.75 -15.75 -7.05
N ARG A 250 34.67 -16.52 -6.86
CA ARG A 250 33.42 -16.33 -7.62
C ARG A 250 32.81 -14.95 -7.37
N HIS A 251 32.84 -14.47 -6.12
CA HIS A 251 32.32 -13.15 -5.77
C HIS A 251 33.09 -12.02 -6.46
N THR A 252 34.42 -12.10 -6.51
CA THR A 252 35.26 -11.04 -7.09
C THR A 252 35.25 -11.02 -8.61
N HIS A 253 35.12 -12.18 -9.26
CA HIS A 253 35.11 -12.29 -10.72
C HIS A 253 33.77 -11.89 -11.35
N ASN A 254 32.66 -11.98 -10.61
CA ASN A 254 31.35 -11.65 -11.15
C ASN A 254 30.96 -10.19 -10.84
N VAL A 255 30.94 -9.38 -11.89
CA VAL A 255 30.66 -7.93 -11.85
C VAL A 255 29.25 -7.63 -11.33
N VAL A 256 28.28 -8.52 -11.57
CA VAL A 256 26.89 -8.35 -11.12
C VAL A 256 26.78 -8.47 -9.59
N TYR A 257 27.58 -9.33 -8.95
CA TYR A 257 27.58 -9.43 -7.48
C TYR A 257 28.18 -8.21 -6.79
N ARG A 258 29.16 -7.55 -7.41
CA ARG A 258 29.70 -6.29 -6.85
C ARG A 258 28.62 -5.22 -6.79
N ALA A 259 27.80 -5.09 -7.83
CA ALA A 259 26.72 -4.10 -7.89
C ALA A 259 25.53 -4.42 -6.96
N THR A 260 25.29 -5.70 -6.66
CA THR A 260 24.15 -6.17 -5.84
C THR A 260 24.54 -6.54 -4.40
N SER A 261 25.84 -6.48 -4.04
CA SER A 261 26.33 -6.80 -2.70
C SER A 261 25.75 -5.90 -1.60
N PHE A 262 25.37 -6.49 -0.47
CA PHE A 262 24.93 -5.74 0.72
C PHE A 262 26.07 -4.86 1.24
N GLN A 263 26.03 -3.58 0.91
CA GLN A 263 27.02 -2.59 1.37
C GLN A 263 26.37 -1.65 2.38
N VAL A 264 26.95 -1.57 3.57
CA VAL A 264 26.70 -0.48 4.50
C VAL A 264 27.78 0.55 4.20
N ARG A 265 27.39 1.69 3.64
CA ARG A 265 28.33 2.80 3.50
C ARG A 265 28.32 3.56 4.82
N PRO A 266 29.47 3.77 5.48
CA PRO A 266 29.52 4.72 6.58
C PRO A 266 29.08 6.08 6.04
N SER A 267 28.21 6.76 6.78
CA SER A 267 27.93 8.17 6.50
C SER A 267 29.18 8.96 6.86
N ASN A 268 30.05 9.21 5.88
CA ASN A 268 31.11 10.21 6.01
C ASN A 268 30.51 11.63 5.95
N GLN A 269 29.46 11.90 6.72
CA GLN A 269 29.10 13.25 7.10
C GLN A 269 29.85 13.58 8.39
N LEU A 270 31.15 13.80 8.25
CA LEU A 270 31.80 14.77 9.12
C LEU A 270 31.11 16.10 8.82
N CYS A 271 30.26 16.58 9.72
CA CYS A 271 29.76 17.95 9.67
C CYS A 271 30.96 18.89 9.87
N SER A 272 31.71 19.18 8.80
CA SER A 272 32.69 20.25 8.80
C SER A 272 31.93 21.57 8.75
N TRP A 273 31.72 22.16 9.92
CA TRP A 273 31.31 23.56 10.01
C TRP A 273 32.55 24.42 9.81
N SER A 274 32.58 25.16 8.70
CA SER A 274 33.46 26.32 8.58
C SER A 274 32.92 27.42 9.50
N PRO A 275 33.72 28.00 10.41
CA PRO A 275 33.30 29.17 11.16
C PRO A 275 33.15 30.36 10.20
N MET A 276 32.09 31.15 10.41
CA MET A 276 32.01 32.52 9.89
C MET A 276 33.05 33.40 10.57
#